data_AF-A0A061IDZ2-F1
#
_entry.id   AF-A0A061IDZ2-F1
#
_cell.length_a   1.000
_cell.length_b   1.000
_cell.length_c   1.000
_cell.angle_alpha   90.00
_cell.angle_beta   90.00
_cell.angle_gamma   90.00
#
_symmetry.space_group_name_H-M   'P 1'
#
loop_
_entity.id
_entity.type
_entity.pdbx_description
1 polymer ?
#
loop_
_entity_poly.entity_id
_entity_poly.type
_entity_poly.pdbx_seq_one_letter_code
_entity_poly.pdbx_strand_id
1 'polypeptide(L)'
;MTLREEPGPAWAAEPRLHAASGAAAARLLKPELQVCVFCRNNKEAVALYTTHILKGPDGRVLCPVLRRYTCPLCGASGDNAHTIKYCPLSKVPPTAARPPPRSTRDSLPSKKQR
;
A
#
# COMPACT_ATOMS: atom_id res chain seq x y z
N MET A 1 56.38 -13.20 -35.88
CA MET A 1 55.34 -12.82 -34.90
C MET A 1 54.62 -14.11 -34.54
N THR A 2 55.16 -14.84 -33.57
CA THR A 2 54.72 -16.18 -33.18
C THR A 2 53.43 -16.07 -32.37
N LEU A 3 52.28 -16.40 -32.97
CA LEU A 3 51.03 -16.50 -32.22
C LEU A 3 51.03 -17.83 -31.46
N ARG A 4 50.90 -17.69 -30.14
CA ARG A 4 50.94 -18.76 -29.14
C ARG A 4 49.59 -19.49 -29.15
N GLU A 5 49.64 -20.82 -29.25
CA GLU A 5 48.49 -21.68 -28.95
C GLU A 5 48.21 -21.65 -27.44
N GLU A 6 46.96 -21.45 -27.06
CA GLU A 6 46.48 -21.59 -25.68
C GLU A 6 45.32 -22.60 -25.67
N PRO A 7 45.44 -23.72 -24.94
CA PRO A 7 44.41 -24.75 -24.86
C PRO A 7 43.21 -24.24 -24.05
N GLY A 8 42.03 -24.21 -24.69
CA GLY A 8 40.78 -23.82 -24.05
C GLY A 8 40.33 -24.82 -22.98
N PRO A 9 39.83 -24.36 -21.81
CA PRO A 9 39.44 -25.25 -20.73
C PRO A 9 38.17 -26.05 -21.04
N ALA A 10 38.26 -27.34 -20.72
CA ALA A 10 37.23 -28.36 -20.80
C ALA A 10 36.00 -28.02 -19.94
N TRP A 11 34.88 -27.69 -20.59
CA TRP A 11 33.56 -27.76 -19.97
C TRP A 11 32.46 -28.21 -20.93
N ALA A 12 32.82 -28.90 -22.02
CA ALA A 12 31.86 -29.62 -22.83
C ALA A 12 31.17 -30.70 -21.97
N ALA A 13 29.96 -30.41 -21.49
CA ALA A 13 28.96 -31.38 -21.08
C ALA A 13 27.59 -30.70 -21.02
N GLU A 14 26.87 -30.77 -22.15
CA GLU A 14 25.40 -30.71 -22.18
C GLU A 14 24.83 -31.87 -21.35
N PRO A 15 23.74 -31.65 -20.60
CA PRO A 15 22.72 -32.68 -20.56
C PRO A 15 21.33 -32.14 -20.94
N ARG A 16 20.81 -32.80 -21.97
CA ARG A 16 19.46 -32.75 -22.51
C ARG A 16 18.41 -33.15 -21.46
N LEU A 17 17.44 -32.26 -21.25
CA LEU A 17 16.02 -32.45 -20.88
C LEU A 17 15.67 -33.27 -19.62
N HIS A 18 14.96 -32.62 -18.68
CA HIS A 18 13.81 -33.23 -18.02
C HIS A 18 12.68 -32.20 -17.90
N ALA A 19 11.66 -32.39 -18.75
CA ALA A 19 10.36 -31.78 -18.60
C ALA A 19 9.67 -32.38 -17.36
N ALA A 20 9.25 -31.54 -16.42
CA ALA A 20 8.32 -31.91 -15.37
C ALA A 20 7.04 -31.08 -15.53
N SER A 21 6.03 -31.71 -16.13
CA SER A 21 4.64 -31.26 -16.11
C SER A 21 4.13 -31.27 -14.67
N GLY A 22 3.70 -30.10 -14.20
CA GLY A 22 3.02 -29.92 -12.91
C GLY A 22 2.10 -28.72 -12.99
N ALA A 23 0.87 -28.96 -13.43
CA ALA A 23 -0.18 -27.96 -13.50
C ALA A 23 -0.54 -27.43 -12.10
N ALA A 24 -0.01 -26.27 -11.74
CA ALA A 24 -0.76 -25.32 -10.94
C ALA A 24 -1.15 -24.21 -11.91
N ALA A 25 -2.41 -24.22 -12.34
CA ALA A 25 -3.01 -23.10 -13.04
C ALA A 25 -2.75 -21.83 -12.23
N ALA A 26 -1.67 -21.11 -12.58
CA ALA A 26 -1.46 -19.74 -12.19
C ALA A 26 -2.64 -19.02 -12.81
N ARG A 27 -3.66 -18.89 -11.97
CA ARG A 27 -4.98 -18.39 -12.30
C ARG A 27 -4.72 -17.18 -13.17
N LEU A 28 -5.17 -17.23 -14.43
CA LEU A 28 -5.31 -16.07 -15.29
C LEU A 28 -6.43 -15.20 -14.70
N LEU A 29 -6.25 -14.78 -13.44
CA LEU A 29 -6.94 -13.65 -12.88
C LEU A 29 -6.35 -12.51 -13.66
N LYS A 30 -7.19 -11.91 -14.52
CA LYS A 30 -6.96 -10.54 -14.95
C LYS A 30 -6.39 -9.81 -13.73
N PRO A 31 -5.16 -9.27 -13.76
CA PRO A 31 -4.86 -8.20 -12.84
C PRO A 31 -5.83 -7.10 -13.26
N GLU A 32 -7.03 -7.07 -12.66
CA GLU A 32 -7.88 -5.89 -12.66
C GLU A 32 -6.93 -4.77 -12.31
N LEU A 33 -6.60 -3.94 -13.31
CA LEU A 33 -5.39 -3.14 -13.32
C LEU A 33 -5.43 -2.21 -12.11
N GLN A 34 -4.78 -2.65 -11.02
CA GLN A 34 -4.72 -1.95 -9.76
C GLN A 34 -3.74 -0.80 -9.95
N VAL A 35 -4.25 0.30 -10.51
CA VAL A 35 -3.46 1.48 -10.84
C VAL A 35 -3.59 2.50 -9.72
N CYS A 36 -2.47 2.83 -9.11
CA CYS A 36 -2.37 3.90 -8.13
C CYS A 36 -2.34 5.26 -8.83
N VAL A 37 -3.44 5.99 -8.72
CA VAL A 37 -3.57 7.35 -9.28
C VAL A 37 -2.54 8.31 -8.68
N PHE A 38 -2.18 8.15 -7.41
CA PHE A 38 -1.20 9.02 -6.74
C PHE A 38 0.21 8.86 -7.33
N CYS A 39 0.71 7.63 -7.39
CA CYS A 39 2.02 7.34 -7.98
C CYS A 39 2.05 7.68 -9.47
N ARG A 40 0.97 7.41 -10.21
CA ARG A 40 0.83 7.82 -11.61
C ARG A 40 0.93 9.34 -11.78
N ASN A 41 0.28 10.12 -10.91
CA ASN A 41 0.37 11.58 -10.94
C ASN A 41 1.78 12.10 -10.62
N ASN A 42 2.50 11.42 -9.73
CA ASN A 42 3.89 11.73 -9.41
C ASN A 42 4.90 11.29 -10.49
N LYS A 43 4.42 10.75 -11.63
CA LYS A 43 5.25 10.25 -12.73
C LYS A 43 6.21 9.12 -12.29
N GLU A 44 5.80 8.33 -11.31
CA GLU A 44 6.51 7.10 -10.92
C GLU A 44 6.52 6.09 -12.08
N ALA A 45 7.47 5.17 -12.06
CA ALA A 45 7.58 4.14 -13.08
C ALA A 45 6.28 3.33 -13.21
N VAL A 46 5.94 2.93 -14.44
CA VAL A 46 4.73 2.13 -14.72
C VAL A 46 4.67 0.88 -13.86
N ALA A 47 5.81 0.19 -13.72
CA ALA A 47 5.95 -0.98 -12.88
C ALA A 47 5.65 -0.72 -11.39
N LEU A 48 5.75 0.52 -10.91
CA LEU A 48 5.43 0.86 -9.52
C LEU A 48 3.95 1.16 -9.34
N TYR A 49 3.36 2.01 -10.19
CA TYR A 49 1.96 2.40 -9.99
C TYR A 49 0.94 1.31 -10.35
N THR A 50 1.33 0.25 -11.06
CA THR A 50 0.43 -0.88 -11.41
C THR A 50 0.40 -2.00 -10.37
N THR A 51 1.19 -1.88 -9.30
CA THR A 51 1.30 -2.92 -8.24
C THR A 51 0.31 -2.73 -7.10
N HIS A 52 -0.39 -1.60 -7.04
CA HIS A 52 -1.24 -1.23 -5.91
C HIS A 52 -2.28 -0.18 -6.30
N ILE A 53 -3.31 -0.02 -5.47
CA ILE A 53 -4.31 1.05 -5.58
C ILE A 53 -4.07 2.15 -4.54
N LEU A 54 -4.62 3.35 -4.78
CA LEU A 54 -4.48 4.47 -3.86
C LEU A 54 -5.26 4.24 -2.55
N LYS A 55 -6.55 3.92 -2.68
CA LYS A 55 -7.46 3.64 -1.57
C LYS A 55 -8.19 2.33 -1.83
N GLY A 56 -8.29 1.50 -0.81
CA GLY A 56 -9.07 0.26 -0.85
C GLY A 56 -10.57 0.52 -0.65
N PRO A 57 -11.40 -0.53 -0.80
CA PRO A 57 -12.85 -0.45 -0.56
C PRO A 57 -13.19 -0.06 0.89
N ASP A 58 -12.31 -0.39 1.85
CA ASP A 58 -12.47 -0.03 3.27
C ASP A 58 -12.21 1.47 3.56
N GLY A 59 -11.93 2.27 2.53
CA GLY A 59 -11.61 3.70 2.66
C GLY A 59 -10.20 4.00 3.15
N ARG A 60 -9.39 2.97 3.44
CA ARG A 60 -8.00 3.10 3.89
C ARG A 60 -7.04 3.33 2.73
N VAL A 61 -5.96 4.07 2.99
CA VAL A 61 -4.88 4.29 2.02
C VAL A 61 -4.00 3.06 1.91
N LEU A 62 -3.90 2.49 0.71
CA LEU A 62 -3.07 1.32 0.42
C LEU A 62 -1.74 1.68 -0.25
N CYS A 63 -1.64 2.88 -0.83
CA CYS A 63 -0.42 3.33 -1.50
C CYS A 63 0.77 3.41 -0.52
N PRO A 64 1.85 2.63 -0.70
CA PRO A 64 2.98 2.60 0.23
C PRO A 64 3.73 3.94 0.29
N VAL A 65 3.74 4.70 -0.82
CA VAL A 65 4.34 6.04 -0.88
C VAL A 65 3.55 7.00 0.00
N LEU A 66 2.23 7.08 -0.19
CA LEU A 66 1.39 7.99 0.60
C LEU A 66 1.33 7.57 2.07
N ARG A 67 1.34 6.26 2.37
CA ARG A 67 1.35 5.76 3.76
C ARG A 67 2.57 6.21 4.56
N ARG A 68 3.74 6.39 3.93
CA ARG A 68 4.95 6.89 4.59
C ARG A 68 4.94 8.40 4.79
N TYR A 69 4.08 9.11 4.06
CA TYR A 69 3.93 10.54 4.23
C TYR A 69 3.17 10.84 5.52
N THR A 70 3.77 11.65 6.38
CA THR A 70 3.12 12.18 7.58
C THR A 70 2.67 13.60 7.29
N CYS A 71 1.37 13.86 7.42
CA CYS A 71 0.85 15.19 7.20
C CYS A 71 1.43 16.17 8.24
N PRO A 72 2.13 17.25 7.83
CA PRO A 72 2.76 18.18 8.77
C PRO A 72 1.76 19.04 9.55
N LEU A 73 0.49 19.08 9.12
CA LEU A 73 -0.56 19.88 9.77
C LEU A 73 -1.28 19.11 10.88
N CYS A 74 -1.52 17.81 10.70
CA CYS A 74 -2.33 17.01 11.63
C CYS A 74 -1.62 15.76 12.16
N GLY A 75 -0.42 15.45 11.67
CA GLY A 75 0.36 14.27 12.05
C GLY A 75 -0.18 12.93 11.53
N ALA A 76 -1.25 12.91 10.73
CA ALA A 76 -1.81 11.66 10.22
C ALA A 76 -0.86 10.97 9.23
N SER A 77 -0.74 9.65 9.34
CA SER A 77 0.10 8.77 8.51
C SER A 77 -0.56 7.38 8.37
N GLY A 78 0.04 6.48 7.57
CA GLY A 78 -0.45 5.11 7.36
C GLY A 78 -1.83 5.08 6.69
N ASP A 79 -2.80 4.41 7.30
CA ASP A 79 -4.15 4.22 6.76
C ASP A 79 -4.92 5.52 6.54
N ASN A 80 -4.62 6.54 7.36
CA ASN A 80 -5.24 7.87 7.31
C ASN A 80 -4.34 8.93 6.65
N ALA A 81 -3.27 8.50 5.98
CA ALA A 81 -2.34 9.41 5.33
C ALA A 81 -3.02 10.24 4.23
N HIS A 82 -2.62 11.49 4.10
CA HIS A 82 -3.12 12.41 3.09
C HIS A 82 -2.10 13.52 2.86
N THR A 83 -2.14 14.15 1.69
CA THR A 83 -1.33 15.34 1.43
C THR A 83 -1.94 16.58 2.09
N ILE A 84 -1.13 17.61 2.29
CA ILE A 84 -1.51 18.89 2.93
C ILE A 84 -2.83 19.44 2.37
N LYS A 85 -3.02 19.37 1.05
CA LYS A 85 -4.21 19.87 0.35
C LYS A 85 -5.52 19.23 0.84
N TYR A 86 -5.48 17.97 1.23
CA TYR A 86 -6.64 17.21 1.69
C TYR A 86 -6.66 17.05 3.21
N CYS A 87 -5.85 17.82 3.92
CA CYS A 87 -5.83 17.76 5.36
C CYS A 87 -7.14 18.35 5.93
N PRO A 88 -7.84 17.62 6.81
CA PRO A 88 -9.06 18.13 7.45
C PRO A 88 -8.78 19.37 8.30
N LEU A 89 -7.55 19.55 8.79
CA LEU A 89 -7.14 20.73 9.54
C LEU A 89 -6.73 21.92 8.64
N SER A 90 -6.56 21.72 7.33
CA SER A 90 -6.16 22.81 6.42
C SER A 90 -7.27 23.85 6.18
N LYS A 91 -8.55 23.47 6.37
CA LYS A 91 -9.72 24.30 6.07
C LYS A 91 -10.94 23.97 6.95
N VAL A 92 -10.80 23.85 8.27
CA VAL A 92 -11.98 23.59 9.13
C VAL A 92 -13.00 24.73 8.97
N PRO A 93 -14.26 24.43 8.59
CA PRO A 93 -15.37 24.76 9.48
C PRO A 93 -15.79 23.50 10.25
N PRO A 94 -16.15 23.65 11.53
CA PRO A 94 -16.09 22.57 12.49
C PRO A 94 -17.38 21.73 12.49
N THR A 95 -17.44 20.65 11.72
CA THR A 95 -18.41 19.57 12.02
C THR A 95 -17.89 18.21 11.55
N ALA A 96 -17.29 17.43 12.45
CA ALA A 96 -17.29 15.95 12.49
C ALA A 96 -16.11 15.37 13.30
N ALA A 97 -15.68 16.02 14.38
CA ALA A 97 -15.01 15.29 15.46
C ALA A 97 -16.12 14.79 16.39
N ARG A 98 -16.73 13.64 16.06
CA ARG A 98 -17.62 12.93 16.98
C ARG A 98 -16.75 12.44 18.16
N PRO A 99 -16.95 12.92 19.40
CA PRO A 99 -16.21 12.37 20.53
C PRO A 99 -16.61 10.91 20.78
N PRO A 100 -15.70 10.06 21.29
CA PRO A 100 -16.02 8.68 21.63
C PRO A 100 -17.09 8.62 22.74
N PRO A 101 -17.87 7.53 22.84
CA PRO A 101 -18.95 7.43 23.80
C PRO A 101 -18.37 7.41 25.22
N ARG A 102 -18.75 8.39 26.06
CA ARG A 102 -18.48 8.32 27.50
C ARG A 102 -19.55 7.45 28.14
N SER A 103 -19.19 6.20 28.45
CA SER A 103 -19.93 5.40 29.42
C SER A 103 -19.73 6.01 30.80
N THR A 104 -20.79 6.58 31.38
CA THR A 104 -20.87 6.77 32.83
C THR A 104 -22.15 6.09 33.30
N ARG A 105 -21.96 4.89 33.82
CA ARG A 105 -22.87 4.25 34.75
C ARG A 105 -22.81 5.04 36.06
N ASP A 106 -23.94 5.10 36.75
CA ASP A 106 -24.15 5.50 38.15
C ASP A 106 -24.56 6.96 38.43
N SER A 107 -25.83 7.13 38.80
CA SER A 107 -26.28 8.06 39.85
C SER A 107 -27.70 7.70 40.29
N LEU A 108 -27.80 7.27 41.55
CA LEU A 108 -29.01 6.91 42.28
C LEU A 108 -30.03 8.07 42.34
N PRO A 109 -31.35 7.80 42.32
CA PRO A 109 -32.35 8.80 42.70
C PRO A 109 -32.45 8.92 44.23
N SER A 110 -31.89 9.99 44.77
CA SER A 110 -32.13 10.43 46.15
C SER A 110 -33.59 10.84 46.32
N LYS A 111 -34.29 10.08 47.17
CA LYS A 111 -35.61 10.38 47.71
C LYS A 111 -35.59 11.71 48.48
N LYS A 112 -36.57 12.60 48.26
CA LYS A 112 -37.23 13.43 49.29
C LYS A 112 -38.16 14.47 48.65
N GLN A 113 -39.47 14.31 48.85
CA GLN A 113 -40.37 15.44 49.04
C GLN A 113 -41.52 14.98 49.96
N ARG A 114 -41.53 15.53 51.16
CA ARG A 114 -42.64 15.54 52.12
C ARG A 114 -42.72 16.94 52.68
#